data_AF-A0A8T1GP75-F1
#
_entry.id   AF-A0A8T1GP75-F1
#
_cell.length_a   1.000
_cell.length_b   1.000
_cell.length_c   1.000
_cell.angle_alpha   90.00
_cell.angle_beta   90.00
_cell.angle_gamma   90.00
#
_symmetry.space_group_name_H-M   'P 1'
#
loop_
_entity.id
_entity.type
_entity.pdbx_description
1 polymer ?
#
loop_
_entity_poly.entity_id
_entity_poly.type
_entity_poly.pdbx_seq_one_letter_code
_entity_poly.pdbx_strand_id
1 'polypeptide(L)'
;MALPAFLDIDWKGLALPCAYVIVLATALMTFSTIYRKRKAAESANLAPWFGPHRQRNVYLSLLHLQPEDGAEKTPRIPDSVLRAALLRRAVEDIRRLIQIKNAKQACSSLLQRGSVGDDL
;
A
#
# COMPACT_ATOMS: atom_id res chain seq x y z
N MET A 1 4.45 4.94 61.75
CA MET A 1 4.49 4.47 60.35
C MET A 1 4.04 5.64 59.48
N ALA A 2 4.98 6.47 59.02
CA ALA A 2 4.67 7.70 58.31
C ALA A 2 4.14 7.36 56.91
N LEU A 3 2.86 7.65 56.69
CA LEU A 3 2.27 7.63 55.35
C LEU A 3 2.88 8.78 54.54
N PRO A 4 3.32 8.53 53.30
CA PRO A 4 4.15 9.48 52.60
C PRO A 4 3.38 10.68 52.04
N ALA A 5 4.02 11.85 52.09
CA ALA A 5 3.54 13.19 51.70
C ALA A 5 3.31 13.38 50.19
N PHE A 6 2.86 12.33 49.48
CA PHE A 6 2.57 12.38 48.05
C PHE A 6 1.14 12.86 47.74
N LEU A 7 0.30 13.05 48.77
CA LEU A 7 -1.13 13.31 48.63
C LEU A 7 -1.54 14.78 48.77
N ASP A 8 -0.62 15.68 49.13
CA ASP A 8 -0.84 17.15 49.07
C ASP A 8 -0.63 17.70 47.66
N ILE A 9 -1.12 16.98 46.65
CA ILE A 9 -1.13 17.43 45.26
C ILE A 9 -2.40 18.27 45.06
N ASP A 10 -2.24 19.49 44.51
CA ASP A 10 -3.38 20.31 44.12
C ASP A 10 -3.97 19.76 42.81
N TRP A 11 -4.80 18.73 42.96
CA TRP A 11 -5.43 17.99 41.87
C TRP A 11 -6.22 18.89 40.91
N LYS A 12 -6.78 20.00 41.41
CA LYS A 12 -7.56 20.94 40.58
C LYS A 12 -6.64 21.80 39.73
N GLY A 13 -5.55 22.31 40.31
CA GLY A 13 -4.52 23.08 39.59
C GLY A 13 -3.80 22.25 38.52
N LEU A 14 -3.62 20.95 38.74
CA LEU A 14 -2.99 20.03 37.77
C LEU A 14 -3.98 19.48 36.72
N ALA A 15 -5.25 19.27 37.08
CA ALA A 15 -6.24 18.73 36.15
C ALA A 15 -6.51 19.67 34.96
N LEU A 16 -6.51 20.99 35.18
CA LEU A 16 -6.72 21.99 34.13
C LEU A 16 -5.70 21.91 32.98
N PRO A 17 -4.38 22.00 33.22
CA PRO A 17 -3.38 21.88 32.17
C PRO A 17 -3.34 20.47 31.56
N CYS A 18 -3.53 19.41 32.36
CA CYS A 18 -3.63 18.05 31.83
C CYS A 18 -4.82 17.89 30.87
N ALA A 19 -6.00 18.40 31.25
CA ALA A 19 -7.19 18.37 30.39
C ALA A 19 -6.98 19.15 29.09
N TYR A 20 -6.34 20.32 29.16
CA TYR A 20 -6.00 21.12 27.98
C TYR A 20 -5.12 20.33 27.00
N VAL A 21 -4.06 19.68 27.49
CA VAL A 21 -3.17 18.86 26.66
C VAL A 21 -3.90 17.65 26.09
N ILE A 22 -4.77 16.99 26.87
CA ILE A 22 -5.55 15.84 26.40
C ILE A 22 -6.50 16.26 25.27
N VAL A 23 -7.22 17.37 25.41
CA VAL A 23 -8.11 17.89 24.36
C VAL A 23 -7.31 18.27 23.11
N LEU A 24 -6.17 18.92 23.27
CA LEU A 24 -5.31 19.28 22.15
C LEU A 24 -4.74 18.04 21.45
N ALA A 25 -4.27 17.05 22.22
CA ALA A 25 -3.72 15.81 21.69
C ALA A 25 -4.79 14.99 20.96
N THR A 26 -6.01 14.90 21.50
CA THR A 26 -7.12 14.20 20.84
C THR A 26 -7.58 14.91 19.57
N ALA A 27 -7.67 16.24 19.57
CA ALA A 27 -7.97 17.02 18.37
C ALA A 27 -6.88 16.84 17.29
N LEU A 28 -5.61 16.88 17.67
CA LEU A 28 -4.50 16.67 16.76
C LEU A 28 -4.46 15.25 16.20
N MET A 29 -4.70 14.25 17.05
CA MET A 29 -4.67 12.84 16.66
C MET A 29 -5.84 12.49 15.73
N THR A 30 -7.04 12.97 16.03
CA THR A 30 -8.21 12.79 15.14
C THR A 30 -7.97 13.46 13.78
N PHE A 31 -7.49 14.70 13.75
CA PHE A 31 -7.15 15.36 12.49
C PHE A 31 -6.04 14.61 11.70
N SER A 32 -4.95 14.24 12.38
CA SER A 32 -3.82 13.54 11.76
C SER A 32 -4.23 12.19 11.16
N THR A 33 -5.04 11.42 11.88
CA THR A 33 -5.54 10.12 11.40
C THR A 33 -6.46 10.27 10.20
N ILE A 34 -7.39 11.24 10.21
CA ILE A 34 -8.30 11.50 9.08
C ILE A 34 -7.51 12.00 7.87
N TYR A 35 -6.62 12.96 8.04
CA TYR A 35 -5.81 13.53 6.96
C TYR A 35 -4.93 12.46 6.28
N ARG A 36 -4.22 11.64 7.07
CA ARG A 36 -3.39 10.55 6.52
C ARG A 36 -4.23 9.49 5.81
N LYS A 37 -5.40 9.14 6.34
CA LYS A 37 -6.33 8.21 5.67
C LYS A 37 -6.80 8.77 4.33
N ARG A 38 -7.15 10.05 4.27
CA ARG A 38 -7.56 10.73 3.02
C ARG A 38 -6.43 10.77 2.00
N LYS A 39 -5.22 11.19 2.40
CA LYS A 39 -4.06 11.22 1.52
C LYS A 39 -3.70 9.83 0.98
N ALA A 40 -3.79 8.79 1.83
CA ALA A 40 -3.57 7.41 1.39
C ALA A 40 -4.62 6.95 0.38
N ALA A 41 -5.91 7.25 0.61
CA ALA A 41 -6.98 6.92 -0.31
C ALA A 41 -6.84 7.64 -1.67
N GLU A 42 -6.41 8.89 -1.66
CA GLU A 42 -6.13 9.66 -2.87
C GLU A 42 -4.98 9.04 -3.67
N SER A 43 -3.87 8.69 -3.01
CA SER A 43 -2.74 8.01 -3.65
C SER A 43 -3.10 6.61 -4.20
N ALA A 44 -4.08 5.94 -3.60
CA ALA A 44 -4.56 4.63 -4.05
C ALA A 44 -5.48 4.71 -5.28
N ASN A 45 -6.08 5.87 -5.55
CA ASN A 45 -6.94 6.11 -6.71
C ASN A 45 -6.16 6.55 -7.96
N LEU A 46 -4.85 6.77 -7.84
CA LEU A 46 -4.01 7.10 -8.99
C LEU A 46 -4.03 5.95 -10.01
N ALA A 47 -4.01 6.32 -11.29
CA ALA A 47 -4.00 5.34 -12.36
C ALA A 47 -2.75 4.45 -12.24
N PRO A 48 -2.88 3.12 -12.34
CA PRO A 48 -1.73 2.24 -12.32
C PRO A 48 -0.75 2.59 -13.45
N TRP A 49 0.53 2.77 -13.12
CA TRP A 49 1.59 3.08 -14.09
C TRP A 49 1.65 2.10 -15.27
N PHE A 50 1.34 0.83 -15.00
CA PHE A 50 1.19 -0.20 -16.02
C PHE A 50 -0.23 -0.75 -16.04
N GLY A 51 -0.74 -1.03 -17.24
CA GLY A 51 -2.00 -1.73 -17.42
C GLY A 51 -2.00 -3.17 -16.85
N PRO A 52 -3.18 -3.82 -16.88
CA PRO A 52 -3.38 -5.14 -16.28
C PRO A 52 -2.41 -6.17 -16.84
N HIS A 53 -1.80 -6.97 -15.95
CA HIS A 53 -0.75 -7.92 -16.31
C HIS A 53 -1.34 -9.21 -16.89
N ARG A 54 -1.41 -9.27 -18.23
CA ARG A 54 -2.03 -10.40 -18.97
C ARG A 54 -1.36 -11.75 -18.69
N GLN A 55 -0.03 -11.82 -18.70
CA GLN A 55 0.75 -13.04 -18.52
C GLN A 55 0.59 -13.60 -17.10
N ARG A 56 0.57 -12.73 -16.08
CA ARG A 56 0.23 -13.12 -14.70
C ARG A 56 -1.20 -13.67 -14.64
N ASN A 57 -2.17 -12.99 -15.24
CA ASN A 57 -3.56 -13.43 -15.21
C ASN A 57 -3.72 -14.80 -15.87
N VAL A 58 -3.08 -15.04 -17.02
CA VAL A 58 -3.06 -16.36 -17.66
C VAL A 58 -2.47 -17.41 -16.73
N TYR A 59 -1.31 -17.16 -16.11
CA TYR A 59 -0.71 -18.09 -15.15
C TYR A 59 -1.63 -18.40 -13.96
N LEU A 60 -2.29 -17.38 -13.40
CA LEU A 60 -3.21 -17.56 -12.28
C LEU A 60 -4.50 -18.26 -12.70
N SER A 61 -5.04 -17.96 -13.88
CA SER A 61 -6.17 -18.70 -14.46
C SER A 61 -5.80 -20.17 -14.67
N LEU A 62 -4.58 -20.46 -15.11
CA LEU A 62 -4.09 -21.84 -15.24
C LEU A 62 -4.00 -22.54 -13.89
N LEU A 63 -3.57 -21.85 -12.84
CA LEU A 63 -3.46 -22.42 -11.49
C LEU A 63 -4.82 -22.70 -10.84
N HIS A 64 -5.82 -21.86 -11.12
CA HIS A 64 -7.16 -21.94 -10.53
C HIS A 64 -8.20 -22.50 -11.51
N LEU A 65 -7.77 -23.24 -12.53
CA LEU A 65 -8.68 -23.99 -13.40
C LEU A 65 -9.47 -24.98 -12.53
N GLN A 66 -10.71 -24.63 -12.22
CA GLN A 66 -11.66 -25.54 -11.59
C GLN A 66 -12.09 -26.55 -12.66
N PRO A 67 -12.34 -27.82 -12.28
CA PRO A 67 -12.94 -28.76 -13.22
C PRO A 67 -14.28 -28.18 -13.70
N GLU A 68 -14.43 -28.08 -15.02
CA GLU A 68 -15.69 -27.70 -15.66
C GLU A 68 -16.81 -28.64 -15.17
N ASP A 69 -18.01 -28.08 -14.94
CA ASP A 69 -19.19 -28.76 -14.37
C ASP A 69 -19.39 -30.18 -14.95
N GLY A 70 -19.05 -31.20 -14.15
CA GLY A 70 -19.31 -32.61 -14.45
C GLY A 70 -18.10 -33.51 -14.68
N ALA A 71 -16.86 -33.00 -14.68
CA ALA A 71 -15.65 -33.83 -14.74
C ALA A 71 -14.98 -33.94 -13.37
N GLU A 72 -15.10 -35.09 -12.69
CA GLU A 72 -14.54 -35.33 -11.33
C GLU A 72 -13.01 -35.21 -11.19
N LYS A 73 -12.29 -34.86 -12.25
CA LYS A 73 -10.83 -34.69 -12.26
C LYS A 73 -10.48 -33.31 -12.78
N THR A 74 -9.85 -32.50 -11.93
CA THR A 74 -9.15 -31.28 -12.36
C THR A 74 -8.35 -31.60 -13.63
N PRO A 75 -8.48 -30.84 -14.73
CA PRO A 75 -7.66 -31.07 -15.91
C PRO A 75 -6.20 -30.95 -15.48
N ARG A 76 -5.47 -32.07 -15.49
CA ARG A 76 -4.09 -32.14 -14.99
C ARG A 76 -3.17 -31.43 -15.99
N ILE A 77 -3.08 -30.11 -15.86
CA ILE A 77 -2.21 -29.27 -16.69
C ILE A 77 -0.77 -29.78 -16.51
N PRO A 78 -0.03 -30.01 -17.59
CA PRO A 78 1.35 -30.45 -17.49
C PRO A 78 2.23 -29.35 -16.89
N ASP A 79 3.16 -29.73 -16.02
CA ASP A 79 4.08 -28.81 -15.35
C ASP A 79 4.93 -27.98 -16.32
N SER A 80 5.19 -28.52 -17.53
CA SER A 80 5.90 -27.80 -18.60
C SER A 80 5.16 -26.52 -19.02
N VAL A 81 3.84 -26.56 -19.10
CA VAL A 81 3.01 -25.40 -19.47
C VAL A 81 2.99 -24.37 -18.35
N LEU A 82 2.88 -24.79 -17.08
CA LEU A 82 2.97 -23.89 -15.93
C LEU A 82 4.34 -23.20 -15.85
N ARG A 83 5.43 -23.94 -16.08
CA ARG A 83 6.78 -23.37 -16.13
C ARG A 83 6.96 -22.40 -17.29
N ALA A 84 6.45 -22.74 -18.48
CA ALA A 84 6.49 -21.84 -19.64
C ALA A 84 5.70 -20.54 -19.40
N ALA A 85 4.51 -20.63 -18.80
CA ALA A 85 3.71 -19.48 -18.42
C ALA A 85 4.41 -18.60 -17.36
N LEU A 86 5.07 -19.21 -16.38
CA LEU A 86 5.86 -18.51 -15.37
C LEU A 86 7.06 -17.78 -15.99
N LEU A 87 7.79 -18.41 -16.92
CA LEU A 87 8.88 -17.77 -17.64
C LEU A 87 8.38 -16.58 -18.46
N ARG A 88 7.24 -16.73 -19.15
CA ARG A 88 6.64 -15.63 -19.91
C ARG A 88 6.23 -14.46 -19.04
N ARG A 89 5.74 -14.73 -17.82
CA ARG A 89 5.48 -13.71 -16.79
C ARG A 89 6.77 -13.00 -16.37
N ALA A 90 7.82 -13.74 -16.02
CA ALA A 90 9.09 -13.18 -15.58
C ALA A 90 9.75 -12.26 -16.64
N VAL A 91 9.71 -12.66 -17.92
CA VAL A 91 10.23 -11.83 -19.02
C VAL A 91 9.49 -10.50 -19.12
N GLU A 92 8.16 -10.52 -18.94
CA GLU A 92 7.36 -9.29 -18.95
C GLU A 92 7.67 -8.39 -17.75
N ASP A 93 7.85 -8.98 -16.56
CA ASP A 93 8.27 -8.25 -15.36
C ASP A 93 9.63 -7.58 -15.55
N ILE A 94 10.59 -8.24 -16.21
CA ILE A 94 11.90 -7.65 -16.55
C ILE A 94 11.75 -6.47 -17.51
N ARG A 95 10.90 -6.58 -18.54
CA ARG A 95 10.65 -5.46 -19.48
C ARG A 95 10.08 -4.24 -18.74
N ARG A 96 9.09 -4.46 -17.87
CA ARG A 96 8.50 -3.41 -17.03
C ARG A 96 9.53 -2.78 -16.10
N LEU A 97 10.41 -3.59 -15.50
CA LEU A 97 11.50 -3.09 -14.65
C LEU A 97 12.46 -2.18 -15.42
N ILE A 98 12.89 -2.60 -16.61
CA ILE A 98 13.78 -1.79 -17.46
C ILE A 98 13.09 -0.48 -17.86
N GLN A 99 11.80 -0.54 -18.19
CA GLN A 99 11.01 0.64 -18.51
C GLN A 99 10.94 1.63 -17.33
N ILE A 100 10.71 1.15 -16.09
CA ILE A 100 10.75 2.01 -14.89
C ILE A 100 12.13 2.63 -14.72
N LYS A 101 13.21 1.84 -14.85
CA LYS A 101 14.57 2.35 -14.65
C LYS A 101 14.89 3.47 -15.63
N ASN A 102 14.51 3.31 -16.90
CA ASN A 102 14.72 4.32 -17.92
C ASN A 102 13.83 5.56 -17.68
N ALA A 103 12.56 5.36 -17.35
CA ALA A 103 11.62 6.46 -17.06
C ALA A 103 12.05 7.28 -15.85
N LYS A 104 12.54 6.64 -14.78
CA LYS A 104 12.96 7.31 -13.54
C LYS A 104 14.00 8.40 -13.78
N GLN A 105 14.99 8.15 -14.64
CA GLN A 105 16.01 9.14 -14.97
C GLN A 105 15.41 10.36 -15.67
N ALA A 106 14.53 10.14 -16.65
CA ALA A 106 13.86 11.21 -17.39
C ALA A 106 12.91 12.01 -16.49
N CYS A 107 12.05 11.34 -15.72
CA CYS A 107 11.06 11.97 -14.85
C CYS A 107 11.71 12.83 -13.77
N SER A 108 12.83 12.39 -13.18
CA SER A 108 13.58 13.18 -12.18
C SER A 108 13.99 14.56 -12.73
N SER A 109 14.48 14.61 -13.97
CA SER A 109 14.84 15.87 -14.62
C SER A 109 13.62 16.77 -14.93
N LEU A 110 12.47 16.16 -15.24
CA LEU A 110 11.22 16.88 -15.56
C LEU A 110 10.54 17.45 -14.30
N LEU A 111 10.64 16.73 -13.18
CA LEU A 111 10.17 17.18 -11.86
C LEU A 111 10.95 18.40 -11.38
N GLN A 112 12.29 18.39 -11.51
CA GLN A 112 13.13 19.55 -11.16
C GLN A 112 12.80 20.80 -11.99
N ARG A 113 12.31 20.60 -13.22
CA ARG A 113 11.87 21.70 -14.10
C ARG A 113 10.44 22.18 -13.81
N GLY A 114 9.73 21.54 -12.89
CA GLY A 114 8.34 21.86 -12.55
C GLY A 114 7.33 21.52 -13.66
N SER A 115 7.74 20.71 -14.65
CA SER A 115 6.93 20.39 -15.83
C SER A 115 5.98 19.19 -15.64
N VAL A 116 6.16 18.46 -14.54
CA VAL A 116 5.39 17.26 -14.15
C VAL A 116 4.98 17.41 -12.68
N GLY A 117 3.78 16.94 -12.33
CA GLY A 117 3.26 17.00 -10.96
C GLY A 117 3.91 15.99 -10.01
N ASP A 118 3.86 16.25 -8.71
CA ASP A 118 4.45 15.41 -7.65
C ASP A 118 3.70 14.07 -7.46
N ASP A 119 2.44 13.99 -7.90
CA ASP A 119 1.60 12.79 -7.83
C ASP A 119 1.82 11.80 -9.00
N LEU A 120 2.81 12.04 -9.88
CA LEU A 120 3.08 11.28 -11.11
C LEU A 120 4.26 10.31 -10.96
#